data_AF-A0AB33VB47-F1
#
_entry.id   AF-A0AB33VB47-F1
#
_cell.length_a   1.000
_cell.length_b   1.000
_cell.length_c   1.000
_cell.angle_alpha   90.00
_cell.angle_beta   90.00
_cell.angle_gamma   90.00
#
_symmetry.space_group_name_H-M   'P 1'
#
loop_
_entity.id
_entity.type
_entity.pdbx_description
1 polymer ?
#
loop_
_entity_poly.entity_id
_entity_poly.type
_entity_poly.pdbx_seq_one_letter_code
_entity_poly.pdbx_strand_id
1 'polypeptide(L)'
;MSVSLGNQYASFKWIKVASGFGFADVEKYKREFNEKVKDDINSQAHNWRSSNDPRTSYYLIEREETPNEARARMASDPAARDESNYHSAVLAHTENHRWVTAMDVAIGQSLTMDDPVWRDLLIRMADWKFDPPSAKRLTENTNYGRLSPETQKLLTACIKYYQYGIFPNHTIVPLELPPLVTSELKPAVQKELDRQQQERAAAEARQYQNSVDWSKFSNMRW
;
A
#
# COMPACT_ATOMS: atom_id res chain seq x y z
N MET A 1 -17.87 -9.43 -0.64
CA MET A 1 -17.19 -8.12 -0.63
C MET A 1 -15.77 -8.36 -0.15
N SER A 2 -14.78 -8.14 -1.00
CA SER A 2 -13.37 -8.33 -0.63
C SER A 2 -12.96 -7.15 0.25
N VAL A 3 -12.69 -7.42 1.53
CA VAL A 3 -12.43 -6.43 2.60
C VAL A 3 -11.11 -5.67 2.39
N SER A 4 -10.36 -6.04 1.35
CA SER A 4 -9.06 -5.46 0.99
C SER A 4 -9.16 -4.33 -0.03
N LEU A 5 -10.35 -4.04 -0.58
CA LEU A 5 -10.52 -3.11 -1.70
C LEU A 5 -11.39 -1.87 -1.33
N GLY A 6 -10.77 -0.74 -1.02
CA GLY A 6 -11.34 0.61 -0.88
C GLY A 6 -11.81 1.30 -2.18
N ASN A 7 -11.70 0.68 -3.35
CA ASN A 7 -12.42 1.09 -4.56
C ASN A 7 -13.48 0.03 -4.89
N GLN A 8 -14.75 0.45 -4.96
CA GLN A 8 -15.90 -0.43 -5.23
C GLN A 8 -15.89 -1.09 -6.62
N TYR A 9 -15.14 -0.51 -7.57
CA TYR A 9 -14.96 -1.06 -8.93
C TYR A 9 -13.68 -1.87 -9.08
N ALA A 10 -12.78 -1.82 -8.09
CA ALA A 10 -11.61 -2.68 -8.08
C ALA A 10 -12.06 -4.11 -7.77
N SER A 11 -11.61 -5.05 -8.60
CA SER A 11 -11.81 -6.47 -8.34
C SER A 11 -10.51 -7.21 -8.61
N PHE A 12 -10.22 -8.15 -7.72
CA PHE A 12 -9.17 -9.12 -7.94
C PHE A 12 -9.61 -10.10 -9.03
N LYS A 13 -8.67 -10.52 -9.89
CA LYS A 13 -8.96 -11.54 -10.91
C LYS A 13 -9.11 -12.92 -10.27
N TRP A 14 -9.95 -13.76 -10.86
CA TRP A 14 -10.07 -15.16 -10.50
C TRP A 14 -9.10 -16.00 -11.32
N ILE A 15 -8.27 -16.79 -10.65
CA ILE A 15 -7.26 -17.66 -11.24
C ILE A 15 -7.72 -19.11 -11.09
N LYS A 16 -7.79 -19.83 -12.21
CA LYS A 16 -8.09 -21.28 -12.23
C LYS A 16 -6.94 -22.04 -11.58
N VAL A 17 -7.27 -22.84 -10.56
CA VAL A 17 -6.29 -23.67 -9.82
C VAL A 17 -6.38 -25.12 -10.22
N ALA A 18 -7.59 -25.68 -10.26
CA ALA A 18 -7.81 -27.09 -10.55
C ALA A 18 -9.16 -27.29 -11.26
N SER A 19 -9.26 -28.39 -11.99
CA SER A 19 -10.52 -28.82 -12.58
C SER A 19 -10.50 -30.31 -12.85
N GLY A 20 -11.65 -30.98 -12.72
CA GLY A 20 -11.76 -32.41 -12.92
C GLY A 20 -13.18 -32.92 -12.75
N PHE A 21 -13.32 -34.23 -12.62
CA PHE A 21 -14.60 -34.89 -12.36
C PHE A 21 -14.67 -35.38 -10.92
N GLY A 22 -15.83 -35.25 -10.28
CA GLY A 22 -16.06 -35.69 -8.90
C GLY A 22 -16.19 -34.55 -7.90
N PHE A 23 -15.81 -34.79 -6.64
CA PHE A 23 -15.98 -33.81 -5.55
C PHE A 23 -14.78 -32.85 -5.47
N ALA A 24 -15.06 -31.55 -5.48
CA ALA A 24 -14.07 -30.50 -5.28
C ALA A 24 -13.75 -30.33 -3.78
N ASP A 25 -12.47 -30.43 -3.40
CA ASP A 25 -11.98 -30.12 -2.05
C ASP A 25 -11.20 -28.80 -2.06
N VAL A 26 -11.91 -27.69 -1.90
CA VAL A 26 -11.34 -26.33 -1.94
C VAL A 26 -10.35 -26.10 -0.79
N GLU A 27 -10.62 -26.64 0.40
CA GLU A 27 -9.81 -26.40 1.59
C GLU A 27 -8.43 -27.07 1.49
N LYS A 28 -8.36 -28.26 0.86
CA LYS A 28 -7.09 -28.90 0.54
C LYS A 28 -6.23 -28.00 -0.36
N TYR A 29 -6.77 -27.51 -1.47
CA TYR A 29 -6.01 -26.64 -2.39
C TYR A 29 -5.62 -25.31 -1.74
N LYS A 30 -6.49 -24.73 -0.92
CA LYS A 30 -6.21 -23.51 -0.15
C LYS A 30 -5.04 -23.69 0.81
N ARG A 31 -5.05 -24.79 1.59
CA ARG A 31 -3.97 -25.11 2.52
C ARG A 31 -2.66 -25.35 1.78
N GLU A 32 -2.66 -26.20 0.75
CA GLU A 32 -1.46 -26.50 -0.05
C GLU A 32 -0.88 -25.25 -0.73
N PHE A 33 -1.73 -24.32 -1.16
CA PHE A 33 -1.28 -23.05 -1.75
C PHE A 33 -0.66 -22.13 -0.68
N ASN A 34 -1.37 -21.86 0.43
CA ASN A 34 -0.90 -20.92 1.45
C ASN A 34 0.30 -21.45 2.25
N GLU A 35 0.43 -22.77 2.45
CA GLU A 35 1.59 -23.39 3.11
C GLU A 35 2.88 -23.27 2.29
N LYS A 36 2.79 -23.11 0.96
CA LYS A 36 3.98 -22.89 0.11
C LYS A 36 4.59 -21.51 0.30
N VAL A 37 3.82 -20.56 0.82
CA VAL A 37 4.24 -19.16 0.92
C VAL A 37 4.45 -18.68 2.36
N LYS A 38 4.53 -19.64 3.29
CA LYS A 38 4.77 -19.62 4.75
C LYS A 38 4.80 -18.29 5.50
N ASP A 39 5.57 -17.31 5.03
CA ASP A 39 5.90 -16.09 5.75
C ASP A 39 5.43 -14.78 5.07
N ASP A 40 4.94 -14.82 3.82
CA ASP A 40 4.41 -13.62 3.16
C ASP A 40 2.89 -13.67 3.01
N ILE A 41 2.22 -12.95 3.91
CA ILE A 41 0.77 -12.78 3.90
C ILE A 41 0.24 -12.18 2.60
N ASN A 42 1.05 -11.39 1.87
CA ASN A 42 0.64 -10.80 0.58
C ASN A 42 0.68 -11.79 -0.59
N SER A 43 1.26 -12.97 -0.37
CA SER A 43 1.27 -14.06 -1.34
C SER A 43 0.26 -15.16 -1.00
N GLN A 44 -0.56 -14.96 0.04
CA GLN A 44 -1.64 -15.87 0.39
C GLN A 44 -2.93 -15.50 -0.35
N ALA A 45 -3.72 -16.51 -0.70
CA ALA A 45 -5.05 -16.34 -1.29
C ALA A 45 -6.13 -16.67 -0.26
N HIS A 46 -7.00 -15.70 0.03
CA HIS A 46 -8.02 -15.84 1.07
C HIS A 46 -9.38 -16.27 0.52
N ASN A 47 -9.77 -15.76 -0.65
CA ASN A 47 -11.05 -16.09 -1.28
C ASN A 47 -10.88 -17.18 -2.33
N TRP A 48 -11.68 -18.24 -2.18
CA TRP A 48 -11.70 -19.40 -3.06
C TRP A 48 -13.14 -19.73 -3.40
N ARG A 49 -13.37 -20.23 -4.61
CA ARG A 49 -14.69 -20.70 -5.05
C ARG A 49 -14.56 -21.98 -5.86
N SER A 50 -15.54 -22.85 -5.71
CA SER A 50 -15.74 -24.00 -6.59
C SER A 50 -17.05 -23.84 -7.34
N SER A 51 -17.02 -24.04 -8.65
CA SER A 51 -18.22 -24.23 -9.46
C SER A 51 -18.31 -25.67 -9.91
N ASN A 52 -19.52 -26.23 -9.87
CA ASN A 52 -19.81 -27.59 -10.31
C ASN A 52 -20.85 -27.52 -11.44
N ASP A 53 -20.59 -28.20 -12.54
CA ASP A 53 -21.60 -28.45 -13.57
C ASP A 53 -22.43 -29.69 -13.17
N PRO A 54 -23.72 -29.51 -12.82
CA PRO A 54 -24.57 -30.61 -12.37
C PRO A 54 -24.86 -31.65 -13.46
N ARG A 55 -24.61 -31.34 -14.74
CA ARG A 55 -24.86 -32.27 -15.86
C ARG A 55 -23.69 -33.20 -16.12
N THR A 56 -22.46 -32.73 -15.89
CA THR A 56 -21.23 -33.46 -16.20
C THR A 56 -20.48 -33.92 -14.95
N SER A 57 -20.91 -33.47 -13.75
CA SER A 57 -20.15 -33.63 -12.50
C SER A 57 -18.72 -33.09 -12.59
N TYR A 58 -18.50 -32.14 -13.50
CA TYR A 58 -17.23 -31.46 -13.68
C TYR A 58 -17.14 -30.32 -12.69
N TYR A 59 -16.03 -30.22 -11.98
CA TYR A 59 -15.74 -29.14 -11.06
C TYR A 59 -14.62 -28.25 -11.57
N LEU A 60 -14.69 -26.97 -11.21
CA LEU A 60 -13.67 -25.95 -11.42
C LEU A 60 -13.42 -25.24 -10.09
N ILE A 61 -12.15 -25.21 -9.66
CA ILE A 61 -11.71 -24.47 -8.49
C ILE A 61 -10.93 -23.25 -8.94
N GLU A 62 -11.35 -22.10 -8.45
CA GLU A 62 -10.72 -20.82 -8.70
C GLU A 62 -10.37 -20.16 -7.36
N ARG A 63 -9.27 -19.43 -7.36
CA ARG A 63 -8.90 -18.55 -6.25
C ARG A 63 -8.87 -17.11 -6.72
N GLU A 64 -9.09 -16.19 -5.81
CA GLU A 64 -8.80 -14.79 -6.03
C GLU A 64 -7.27 -14.60 -6.17
N GLU A 65 -6.84 -13.66 -7.01
CA GLU A 65 -5.42 -13.30 -7.14
C GLU A 65 -4.89 -12.82 -5.78
N THR A 66 -3.62 -13.12 -5.50
CA THR A 66 -2.96 -12.64 -4.29
C THR A 66 -2.66 -11.15 -4.40
N PRO A 67 -2.52 -10.42 -3.28
CA PRO A 67 -2.07 -9.03 -3.31
C PRO A 67 -0.79 -8.81 -4.14
N ASN A 68 0.18 -9.72 -4.08
CA ASN A 68 1.41 -9.63 -4.90
C ASN A 68 1.15 -9.83 -6.40
N GLU A 69 0.30 -10.79 -6.78
CA GLU A 69 -0.09 -11.01 -8.17
C GLU A 69 -0.85 -9.80 -8.73
N ALA A 70 -1.73 -9.20 -7.93
CA ALA A 70 -2.42 -7.97 -8.27
C ALA A 70 -1.43 -6.81 -8.52
N ARG A 71 -0.43 -6.64 -7.64
CA ARG A 71 0.64 -5.63 -7.80
C ARG A 71 1.46 -5.87 -9.07
N ALA A 72 1.90 -7.10 -9.30
CA ALA A 72 2.66 -7.46 -10.50
C ALA A 72 1.87 -7.17 -11.79
N ARG A 73 0.58 -7.52 -11.79
CA ARG A 73 -0.33 -7.21 -12.90
C ARG A 73 -0.48 -5.71 -13.11
N MET A 74 -0.77 -4.95 -12.05
CA MET A 74 -0.92 -3.48 -12.13
C MET A 74 0.37 -2.78 -12.56
N ALA A 75 1.54 -3.34 -12.22
CA ALA A 75 2.83 -2.85 -12.68
C ALA A 75 3.04 -3.07 -14.19
N SER A 76 2.63 -4.22 -14.73
CA SER A 76 2.82 -4.58 -16.13
C SER A 76 1.72 -4.10 -17.09
N ASP A 77 0.51 -3.85 -16.59
CA ASP A 77 -0.68 -3.54 -17.40
C ASP A 77 -1.19 -2.11 -17.09
N PRO A 78 -0.85 -1.10 -17.93
CA PRO A 78 -1.34 0.26 -17.77
C PRO A 78 -2.87 0.37 -17.84
N ALA A 79 -3.55 -0.52 -18.58
CA ALA A 79 -5.01 -0.51 -18.69
C ALA A 79 -5.71 -1.07 -17.44
N ALA A 80 -4.97 -1.76 -16.57
CA ALA A 80 -5.45 -2.16 -15.24
C ALA A 80 -5.41 -1.02 -14.20
N ARG A 81 -4.85 0.14 -14.56
CA ARG A 81 -4.78 1.34 -13.71
C ARG A 81 -5.85 2.31 -14.18
N ASP A 82 -6.88 2.51 -13.39
CA ASP A 82 -7.89 3.54 -13.67
C ASP A 82 -7.26 4.94 -13.56
N GLU A 83 -7.72 5.90 -14.37
CA GLU A 83 -7.23 7.29 -14.36
C GLU A 83 -7.48 7.97 -13.00
N SER A 84 -8.45 7.46 -12.22
CA SER A 84 -8.83 7.96 -10.89
C SER A 84 -8.33 7.09 -9.72
N ASN A 85 -7.22 6.38 -9.89
CA ASN A 85 -6.72 5.40 -8.91
C ASN A 85 -5.95 6.00 -7.70
N TYR A 86 -6.33 7.20 -7.23
CA TYR A 86 -5.81 7.81 -6.00
C TYR A 86 -6.24 7.06 -4.73
N HIS A 87 -7.24 6.20 -4.84
CA HIS A 87 -7.68 5.26 -3.80
C HIS A 87 -7.38 3.81 -4.19
N SER A 88 -6.15 3.56 -4.66
CA SER A 88 -5.65 2.20 -4.86
C SER A 88 -5.70 1.45 -3.54
N ALA A 89 -6.67 0.55 -3.41
CA ALA A 89 -6.87 -0.21 -2.21
C ALA A 89 -5.85 -1.33 -1.97
N VAL A 90 -5.08 -1.64 -3.00
CA VAL A 90 -3.87 -2.44 -2.85
C VAL A 90 -2.76 -1.46 -2.50
N LEU A 91 -2.42 -1.37 -1.21
CA LEU A 91 -1.24 -0.63 -0.76
C LEU A 91 -0.04 -1.16 -1.56
N ALA A 92 0.48 -0.31 -2.45
CA ALA A 92 1.50 -0.70 -3.41
C ALA A 92 2.83 -1.04 -2.71
N HIS A 93 3.16 -0.39 -1.58
CA HIS A 93 4.45 -0.54 -0.92
C HIS A 93 4.41 -0.38 0.60
N THR A 94 5.36 -1.04 1.28
CA THR A 94 5.63 -0.94 2.72
C THR A 94 5.94 0.49 3.16
N GLU A 95 6.40 1.37 2.26
CA GLU A 95 6.72 2.76 2.59
C GLU A 95 5.47 3.62 2.85
N ASN A 96 4.40 3.47 2.08
CA ASN A 96 3.11 4.12 2.38
C ASN A 96 2.56 3.62 3.72
N HIS A 97 2.67 2.32 3.98
CA HIS A 97 2.37 1.78 5.30
C HIS A 97 3.30 2.36 6.38
N ARG A 98 4.60 2.57 6.11
CA ARG A 98 5.54 3.19 7.07
C ARG A 98 5.20 4.64 7.34
N TRP A 99 4.73 5.42 6.37
CA TRP A 99 4.35 6.82 6.61
C TRP A 99 3.00 6.94 7.31
N VAL A 100 2.02 6.10 6.93
CA VAL A 100 0.75 6.00 7.65
C VAL A 100 0.97 5.48 9.07
N THR A 101 1.78 4.43 9.26
CA THR A 101 2.17 3.93 10.59
C THR A 101 3.01 4.95 11.34
N ALA A 102 3.92 5.70 10.70
CA ALA A 102 4.68 6.75 11.37
C ALA A 102 3.76 7.88 11.83
N MET A 103 2.75 8.23 11.03
CA MET A 103 1.71 9.18 11.42
C MET A 103 0.85 8.62 12.56
N ASP A 104 0.38 7.38 12.47
CA ASP A 104 -0.41 6.71 13.50
C ASP A 104 0.38 6.47 14.79
N VAL A 105 1.68 6.21 14.72
CA VAL A 105 2.58 6.09 15.88
C VAL A 105 2.90 7.46 16.44
N ALA A 106 3.13 8.49 15.61
CA ALA A 106 3.36 9.86 16.09
C ALA A 106 2.11 10.44 16.78
N ILE A 107 0.91 10.15 16.24
CA ILE A 107 -0.38 10.54 16.83
C ILE A 107 -0.71 9.63 18.03
N GLY A 108 -0.57 8.31 17.89
CA GLY A 108 -0.93 7.30 18.88
C GLY A 108 0.02 7.20 20.07
N GLN A 109 1.28 7.60 19.93
CA GLN A 109 2.18 7.82 21.07
C GLN A 109 2.02 9.21 21.69
N SER A 110 1.26 10.12 21.06
CA SER A 110 0.94 11.45 21.59
C SER A 110 2.16 12.33 21.94
N LEU A 111 3.39 11.97 21.56
CA LEU A 111 4.59 12.73 21.95
C LEU A 111 4.54 14.20 21.50
N THR A 112 3.90 14.48 20.36
CA THR A 112 3.64 15.84 19.88
C THR A 112 2.38 16.47 20.49
N MET A 113 1.44 15.70 21.03
CA MET A 113 0.31 16.25 21.80
C MET A 113 0.64 16.45 23.29
N ASP A 114 1.71 15.83 23.80
CA ASP A 114 2.22 16.04 25.15
C ASP A 114 2.82 17.45 25.29
N ASP A 115 3.36 18.01 24.20
CA ASP A 115 3.69 19.43 24.12
C ASP A 115 2.39 20.25 23.92
N PRO A 116 2.00 21.06 24.93
CA PRO A 116 0.73 21.78 24.89
C PRO A 116 0.67 22.83 23.76
N VAL A 117 1.81 23.36 23.32
CA VAL A 117 1.90 24.38 22.27
C VAL A 117 1.77 23.75 20.89
N TRP A 118 2.43 22.61 20.66
CA TRP A 118 2.25 21.83 19.42
C TRP A 118 0.84 21.27 19.30
N ARG A 119 0.29 20.74 20.39
CA ARG A 119 -1.10 20.27 20.41
C ARG A 119 -2.07 21.39 20.04
N ASP A 120 -1.94 22.56 20.64
CA ASP A 120 -2.80 23.71 20.34
C ASP A 120 -2.69 24.14 18.87
N LEU A 121 -1.47 24.18 18.31
CA LEU A 121 -1.26 24.49 16.90
C LEU A 121 -1.95 23.47 15.98
N LEU A 122 -1.76 22.18 16.22
CA LEU A 122 -2.34 21.12 15.40
C LEU A 122 -3.87 21.09 15.48
N ILE A 123 -4.45 21.31 16.66
CA ILE A 123 -5.91 21.43 16.83
C ILE A 123 -6.45 22.61 16.03
N ARG A 124 -5.75 23.77 16.06
CA ARG A 124 -6.14 24.95 15.28
C ARG A 124 -6.00 24.75 13.78
N MET A 125 -5.00 23.99 13.33
CA MET A 125 -4.84 23.63 11.92
C MET A 125 -5.92 22.66 11.45
N ALA A 126 -6.34 21.74 12.33
CA ALA A 126 -7.41 20.79 12.05
C ALA A 126 -8.79 21.45 12.01
N ASP A 127 -8.97 22.57 12.74
CA ASP A 127 -10.15 23.41 12.59
C ASP A 127 -10.10 24.15 11.25
N TRP A 128 -10.89 23.65 10.30
CA TRP A 128 -10.94 24.19 8.95
C TRP A 128 -11.69 25.53 8.86
N LYS A 129 -12.37 25.97 9.93
CA LYS A 129 -13.15 27.21 9.97
C LYS A 129 -12.28 28.38 10.45
N PHE A 130 -11.65 29.06 9.51
CA PHE A 130 -10.79 30.20 9.81
C PHE A 130 -11.54 31.53 9.89
N ASP A 131 -12.46 31.70 10.84
CA ASP A 131 -12.95 33.03 11.17
C ASP A 131 -11.80 33.97 11.63
N PRO A 132 -11.93 35.31 11.51
CA PRO A 132 -10.81 36.21 11.80
C PRO A 132 -10.18 36.01 13.20
N PRO A 133 -10.95 35.82 14.29
CA PRO A 133 -10.40 35.39 15.59
C PRO A 133 -9.62 34.08 15.55
N SER A 134 -10.15 33.02 14.93
CA SER A 134 -9.49 31.71 14.86
C SER A 134 -8.20 31.75 14.04
N ALA A 135 -8.23 32.45 12.90
CA ALA A 135 -7.04 32.68 12.07
C ALA A 135 -5.93 33.43 12.82
N LYS A 136 -6.30 34.47 13.59
CA LYS A 136 -5.36 35.21 14.43
C LYS A 136 -4.72 34.32 15.49
N ARG A 137 -5.52 33.50 16.18
CA ARG A 137 -5.01 32.58 17.21
C ARG A 137 -4.09 31.51 16.62
N LEU A 138 -4.33 31.07 15.38
CA LEU A 138 -3.44 30.16 14.68
C LEU A 138 -2.07 30.81 14.44
N THR A 139 -2.04 32.02 13.88
CA THR A 139 -0.79 32.71 13.52
C THR A 139 -0.01 33.23 14.73
N GLU A 140 -0.69 33.48 15.84
CA GLU A 140 -0.07 33.88 17.12
C GLU A 140 0.51 32.71 17.92
N ASN A 141 0.25 31.46 17.54
CA ASN A 141 0.82 30.31 18.22
C ASN A 141 2.36 30.31 18.09
N THR A 142 3.06 30.08 19.20
CA THR A 142 4.53 30.16 19.29
C THR A 142 5.25 29.21 18.33
N ASN A 143 4.66 28.04 18.04
CA ASN A 143 5.23 27.05 17.11
C ASN A 143 4.85 27.31 15.65
N TYR A 144 3.97 28.27 15.34
CA TYR A 144 3.58 28.58 13.95
C TYR A 144 4.80 28.93 13.09
N GLY A 145 5.73 29.72 13.62
CA GLY A 145 6.97 30.10 12.92
C GLY A 145 7.94 28.92 12.68
N ARG A 146 7.74 27.77 13.35
CA ARG A 146 8.55 26.56 13.16
C ARG A 146 8.02 25.69 12.02
N LEU A 147 6.82 25.97 11.51
CA LEU A 147 6.29 25.31 10.32
C LEU A 147 7.12 25.68 9.10
N SER A 148 7.18 24.79 8.11
CA SER A 148 7.85 25.10 6.84
C SER A 148 7.22 26.32 6.16
N PRO A 149 7.99 27.13 5.41
CA PRO A 149 7.45 28.25 4.65
C PRO A 149 6.30 27.84 3.73
N GLU A 150 6.36 26.65 3.15
CA GLU A 150 5.34 26.07 2.27
C GLU A 150 4.04 25.83 3.06
N THR A 151 4.13 25.23 4.25
CA THR A 151 2.98 25.00 5.13
C THR A 151 2.34 26.33 5.55
N GLN A 152 3.14 27.34 5.93
CA GLN A 152 2.62 28.66 6.33
C GLN A 152 1.91 29.36 5.17
N LYS A 153 2.44 29.26 3.94
CA LYS A 153 1.80 29.79 2.72
C LYS A 153 0.46 29.10 2.45
N LEU A 154 0.41 27.78 2.59
CA LEU A 154 -0.82 27.01 2.42
C LEU A 154 -1.88 27.42 3.46
N LEU A 155 -1.53 27.48 4.73
CA LEU A 155 -2.43 27.91 5.81
C LEU A 155 -2.98 29.32 5.56
N THR A 156 -2.11 30.25 5.14
CA THR A 156 -2.52 31.62 4.78
C THR A 156 -3.52 31.62 3.62
N ALA A 157 -3.32 30.76 2.61
CA ALA A 157 -4.24 30.63 1.50
C ALA A 157 -5.59 30.02 1.92
N CYS A 158 -5.58 29.01 2.80
CA CYS A 158 -6.79 28.44 3.39
C CYS A 158 -7.60 29.47 4.18
N ILE A 159 -6.94 30.32 4.98
CA ILE A 159 -7.58 31.42 5.71
C ILE A 159 -8.30 32.37 4.73
N LYS A 160 -7.60 32.80 3.67
CA LYS A 160 -8.18 33.69 2.65
C LYS A 160 -9.33 33.05 1.91
N TYR A 161 -9.23 31.76 1.61
CA TYR A 161 -10.29 31.01 0.96
C TYR A 161 -11.54 30.97 1.83
N TYR A 162 -11.41 30.65 3.12
CA TYR A 162 -12.55 30.58 4.03
C TYR A 162 -13.21 31.96 4.23
N GLN A 163 -12.42 33.02 4.43
CA GLN A 163 -12.94 34.34 4.76
C GLN A 163 -13.52 35.10 3.55
N TYR A 164 -12.94 34.91 2.37
CA TYR A 164 -13.23 35.74 1.20
C TYR A 164 -13.61 34.93 -0.05
N GLY A 165 -13.60 33.59 0.01
CA GLY A 165 -13.84 32.73 -1.15
C GLY A 165 -12.70 32.76 -2.18
N ILE A 166 -11.53 33.30 -1.84
CA ILE A 166 -10.39 33.45 -2.77
C ILE A 166 -9.62 32.13 -2.82
N PHE A 167 -9.75 31.40 -3.93
CA PHE A 167 -9.06 30.13 -4.11
C PHE A 167 -7.53 30.32 -4.14
N PRO A 168 -6.74 29.41 -3.52
CA PRO A 168 -5.28 29.47 -3.56
C PRO A 168 -4.71 29.48 -4.99
N ASN A 169 -3.58 30.15 -5.19
CA ASN A 169 -2.90 30.16 -6.49
C ASN A 169 -2.46 28.73 -6.89
N HIS A 170 -2.40 28.44 -8.20
CA HIS A 170 -1.90 27.19 -8.78
C HIS A 170 -0.48 26.80 -8.31
N THR A 171 0.30 27.75 -7.81
CA THR A 171 1.65 27.51 -7.26
C THR A 171 1.60 26.89 -5.86
N ILE A 172 0.49 27.09 -5.14
CA ILE A 172 0.24 26.54 -3.80
C ILE A 172 -0.63 25.28 -3.91
N VAL A 173 -1.66 25.33 -4.75
CA VAL A 173 -2.57 24.20 -5.02
C VAL A 173 -2.65 24.01 -6.53
N PRO A 174 -1.87 23.07 -7.10
CA PRO A 174 -1.92 22.77 -8.52
C PRO A 174 -3.35 22.41 -8.96
N LEU A 175 -3.80 23.03 -10.05
CA LEU A 175 -5.09 22.72 -10.68
C LEU A 175 -5.01 21.55 -11.65
N GLU A 176 -3.79 21.21 -12.06
CA GLU A 176 -3.53 20.03 -12.86
C GLU A 176 -3.62 18.80 -11.96
N LEU A 177 -4.31 17.78 -12.45
CA LEU A 177 -4.31 16.47 -11.81
C LEU A 177 -2.86 16.00 -11.71
N PRO A 178 -2.42 15.51 -10.53
CA PRO A 178 -1.10 14.92 -10.44
C PRO A 178 -0.94 13.83 -11.51
N PRO A 179 0.27 13.63 -12.05
CA PRO A 179 0.51 12.48 -12.91
C PRO A 179 0.20 11.21 -12.12
N LEU A 180 -0.33 10.20 -12.81
CA LEU A 180 -0.57 8.90 -12.19
C LEU A 180 0.70 8.41 -11.50
N VAL A 181 0.61 8.14 -10.20
CA VAL A 181 1.74 7.63 -9.44
C VAL A 181 2.02 6.20 -9.89
N THR A 182 3.02 6.06 -10.75
CA THR A 182 3.44 4.76 -11.30
C THR A 182 4.51 4.10 -10.44
N SER A 183 5.22 4.90 -9.64
CA SER A 183 6.22 4.49 -8.64
C SER A 183 6.20 5.48 -7.47
N GLU A 184 6.03 4.97 -6.25
CA GLU A 184 6.09 5.76 -5.00
C GLU A 184 7.54 5.94 -4.52
N LEU A 185 8.45 5.09 -4.99
CA LEU A 185 9.86 5.13 -4.61
C LEU A 185 10.59 6.18 -5.44
N LYS A 186 11.22 7.13 -4.75
CA LYS A 186 12.25 7.97 -5.38
C LYS A 186 13.28 7.03 -6.04
N PRO A 187 13.78 7.33 -7.25
CA PRO A 187 14.72 6.45 -7.96
C PRO A 187 15.92 6.01 -7.11
N ALA A 188 16.38 6.88 -6.21
CA ALA A 188 17.45 6.58 -5.26
C ALA A 188 17.09 5.49 -4.24
N VAL A 189 15.84 5.49 -3.73
CA VAL A 189 15.36 4.50 -2.76
C VAL A 189 15.10 3.16 -3.45
N GLN A 190 14.55 3.19 -4.67
CA GLN A 190 14.38 1.98 -5.49
C GLN A 190 15.72 1.28 -5.72
N LYS A 191 16.74 2.04 -6.17
CA LYS A 191 18.08 1.51 -6.43
C LYS A 191 18.72 0.88 -5.19
N GLU A 192 18.53 1.49 -4.03
CA GLU A 192 19.06 0.98 -2.77
C GLU A 192 18.32 -0.28 -2.30
N LEU A 193 17.00 -0.33 -2.50
CA LEU A 193 16.21 -1.52 -2.20
C LEU A 193 16.60 -2.70 -3.10
N ASP A 194 16.77 -2.44 -4.40
CA ASP A 194 17.22 -3.45 -5.38
C ASP A 194 18.60 -4.00 -5.01
N ARG A 195 19.52 -3.12 -4.58
CA ARG A 195 20.84 -3.52 -4.07
C ARG A 195 20.72 -4.44 -2.86
N GLN A 196 19.90 -4.07 -1.87
CA GLN A 196 19.70 -4.88 -0.67
C GLN A 196 19.05 -6.23 -0.97
N GLN A 197 18.11 -6.29 -1.91
CA GLN A 197 17.50 -7.54 -2.36
C GLN A 197 18.51 -8.44 -3.06
N GLN A 198 19.35 -7.88 -3.95
CA GLN A 198 20.43 -8.62 -4.60
C GLN A 198 21.45 -9.15 -3.58
N GLU A 199 21.80 -8.36 -2.57
CA GLU A 199 22.70 -8.78 -1.50
C GLU A 199 22.11 -9.90 -0.64
N ARG A 200 20.82 -9.82 -0.30
CA ARG A 200 20.10 -10.91 0.40
C ARG A 200 20.04 -12.18 -0.43
N ALA A 201 19.64 -12.09 -1.70
CA ALA A 201 19.60 -13.23 -2.61
C ALA A 201 20.99 -13.87 -2.79
N ALA A 202 22.04 -13.05 -2.88
CA ALA A 202 23.41 -13.53 -2.95
C ALA A 202 23.88 -14.18 -1.62
N ALA A 203 23.43 -13.68 -0.48
CA ALA A 203 23.71 -14.27 0.82
C ALA A 203 23.00 -15.61 1.01
N GLU A 204 21.72 -15.70 0.61
CA GLU A 204 20.95 -16.95 0.60
C GLU A 204 21.55 -17.98 -0.36
N ALA A 205 21.96 -17.57 -1.56
CA ALA A 205 22.63 -18.46 -2.51
C ALA A 205 23.95 -19.00 -1.94
N ARG A 206 24.74 -18.15 -1.27
CA ARG A 206 25.97 -18.59 -0.56
C ARG A 206 25.66 -19.54 0.59
N GLN A 207 24.64 -19.26 1.38
CA GLN A 207 24.20 -20.15 2.46
C GLN A 207 23.75 -21.50 1.90
N TYR A 208 22.96 -21.50 0.82
CA TYR A 208 22.53 -22.72 0.14
C TYR A 208 23.75 -23.53 -0.34
N GLN A 209 24.68 -22.88 -1.03
CA GLN A 209 25.87 -23.54 -1.57
C GLN A 209 26.79 -24.13 -0.49
N ASN A 210 26.85 -23.49 0.70
CA ASN A 210 27.56 -24.01 1.87
C ASN A 210 26.77 -25.09 2.63
N SER A 211 25.44 -25.14 2.49
CA SER A 211 24.57 -26.15 3.11
C SER A 211 24.45 -27.44 2.29
N VAL A 212 24.80 -27.40 1.00
CA VAL A 212 24.78 -28.56 0.11
C VAL A 212 26.04 -29.39 0.35
N ASP A 213 25.83 -30.59 0.91
CA ASP A 213 26.87 -31.62 1.03
C ASP A 213 27.07 -32.34 -0.31
N TRP A 214 28.01 -31.82 -1.11
CA TRP A 214 28.37 -32.36 -2.42
C TRP A 214 28.93 -33.79 -2.37
N SER A 215 29.38 -34.28 -1.21
CA SER A 215 29.88 -35.66 -1.07
C SER A 215 28.79 -36.71 -1.27
N LYS A 216 27.52 -36.37 -0.99
CA LYS A 216 26.36 -37.27 -1.20
C LYS A 216 25.99 -37.48 -2.67
N PHE A 217 26.34 -36.53 -3.55
CA PHE A 217 26.09 -36.62 -4.99
C PHE A 217 27.23 -37.33 -5.75
N SER A 218 28.40 -37.48 -5.14
CA SER A 218 29.55 -38.17 -5.75
C SER A 218 29.40 -39.69 -5.89
N ASN A 219 28.41 -40.29 -5.20
CA ASN A 219 28.15 -41.74 -5.22
C ASN A 219 27.01 -42.17 -6.17
N MET A 220 26.38 -41.25 -6.90
CA MET A 220 25.46 -41.62 -7.99
C MET A 220 26.24 -41.84 -9.27
N ARG A 221 26.63 -43.09 -9.51
CA ARG A 221 27.15 -43.57 -10.78
C ARG A 221 25.95 -43.83 -11.71
N TRP A 222 25.88 -43.12 -12.83
CA TRP A 222 24.91 -43.33 -13.91
C TRP A 222 25.08 -44.71 -14.56
#